data_AF-A0A6G1ME83-F1
#
_entry.id   AF-A0A6G1ME83-F1
#
_cell.length_a   1.000
_cell.length_b   1.000
_cell.length_c   1.000
_cell.angle_alpha   90.00
_cell.angle_beta   90.00
_cell.angle_gamma   90.00
#
_symmetry.space_group_name_H-M   'P 1'
#
loop_
_entity.id
_entity.type
_entity.pdbx_description
1 polymer ?
#
loop_
_entity_poly.entity_id
_entity_poly.type
_entity_poly.pdbx_seq_one_letter_code
_entity_poly.pdbx_strand_id
1 'polypeptide(L)'
;MEGGLAESTKRLIAEKKESWSYETYTAALWINILADPKFMPINTAKSFLYTPEYFVGNGSRCDLVISQSGLKEDLRTGFKNLPDSIQAIGIPFLAVEFKGSDESDDKVKIGFAQMKQAMEYIATWHYRDQIIFGAVAMGTQIQFYQATVTTTTLGLKTIVIGGLNINNVYKGPSVLDLKKIEDRTTIFKVLEHIEGCRPFL
;
A
#
# COMPACT_ATOMS: atom_id res chain seq x y z
N MET A 1 9.70 23.54 3.87
CA MET A 1 10.19 22.68 2.77
C MET A 1 9.05 21.77 2.38
N GLU A 2 8.57 21.90 1.16
CA GLU A 2 7.41 21.16 0.64
C GLU A 2 7.78 19.69 0.47
N GLY A 3 7.01 18.79 1.09
CA GLY A 3 7.08 17.35 0.87
C GLY A 3 6.61 17.03 -0.54
N GLY A 4 7.54 17.09 -1.50
CA GLY A 4 7.25 16.81 -2.89
C GLY A 4 7.03 15.32 -3.11
N LEU A 5 5.95 14.96 -3.81
CA LEU A 5 5.80 13.68 -4.49
C LEU A 5 7.12 13.27 -5.18
N ALA A 6 7.48 11.99 -5.10
CA ALA A 6 8.62 11.47 -5.85
C ALA A 6 8.46 11.79 -7.35
N GLU A 7 9.56 12.10 -8.03
CA GLU A 7 9.56 12.56 -9.43
C GLU A 7 8.89 11.54 -10.38
N SER A 8 9.00 10.24 -10.07
CA SER A 8 8.28 9.15 -10.76
C SER A 8 6.77 9.29 -10.63
N THR A 9 6.29 9.61 -9.44
CA THR A 9 4.87 9.82 -9.13
C THR A 9 4.34 11.10 -9.77
N LYS A 10 5.14 12.18 -9.76
CA LYS A 10 4.82 13.43 -10.48
C LYS A 10 4.71 13.21 -11.98
N ARG A 11 5.58 12.39 -12.59
CA ARG A 11 5.49 12.02 -14.02
C ARG A 11 4.22 11.25 -14.34
N LEU A 12 3.84 10.28 -13.50
CA LEU A 12 2.57 9.54 -13.62
C LEU A 12 1.34 10.46 -13.55
N ILE A 13 1.39 11.52 -12.73
CA ILE A 13 0.28 12.47 -12.55
C ILE A 13 0.26 13.59 -13.61
N ALA A 14 1.42 14.04 -14.09
CA ALA A 14 1.57 15.20 -14.97
C ALA A 14 1.15 14.95 -16.43
N GLU A 15 1.12 13.70 -16.89
CA GLU A 15 0.79 13.39 -18.28
C GLU A 15 -0.71 13.25 -18.55
N LYS A 16 -1.53 14.25 -18.24
CA LYS A 16 -2.96 14.20 -18.57
C LYS A 16 -3.15 14.15 -20.11
N LYS A 17 -3.48 12.97 -20.67
CA LYS A 17 -3.71 12.74 -22.10
C LYS A 17 -5.07 12.11 -22.32
N GLU A 18 -5.74 12.44 -23.43
CA GLU A 18 -7.01 11.84 -23.87
C GLU A 18 -6.94 10.31 -24.08
N SER A 19 -5.74 9.71 -24.01
CA SER A 19 -5.45 8.30 -24.28
C SER A 19 -5.25 7.41 -23.03
N TRP A 20 -5.53 7.90 -21.82
CA TRP A 20 -5.34 7.11 -20.60
C TRP A 20 -6.36 5.99 -20.50
N SER A 21 -5.89 4.78 -20.18
CA SER A 21 -6.77 3.68 -19.79
C SER A 21 -7.50 4.02 -18.48
N TYR A 22 -8.66 3.42 -18.24
CA TYR A 22 -9.36 3.58 -16.98
C TYR A 22 -8.50 3.17 -15.77
N GLU A 23 -7.63 2.17 -15.92
CA GLU A 23 -6.69 1.77 -14.86
C GLU A 23 -5.67 2.87 -14.54
N THR A 24 -5.15 3.56 -15.56
CA THR A 24 -4.23 4.70 -15.38
C THR A 24 -4.93 5.84 -14.65
N TYR A 25 -6.20 6.11 -14.99
CA TYR A 25 -7.03 7.10 -14.28
C TYR A 25 -7.25 6.72 -12.81
N THR A 26 -7.59 5.45 -12.53
CA THR A 26 -7.73 4.92 -11.16
C THR A 26 -6.43 5.12 -10.38
N ALA A 27 -5.29 4.71 -10.95
CA ALA A 27 -3.98 4.83 -10.32
C ALA A 27 -3.67 6.30 -9.98
N ALA A 28 -3.84 7.21 -10.93
CA ALA A 28 -3.59 8.63 -10.71
C ALA A 28 -4.50 9.22 -9.61
N LEU A 29 -5.78 8.87 -9.58
CA LEU A 29 -6.71 9.31 -8.53
C LEU A 29 -6.24 8.87 -7.15
N TRP A 30 -5.99 7.58 -6.98
CA TRP A 30 -5.67 7.01 -5.67
C TRP A 30 -4.27 7.35 -5.20
N ILE A 31 -3.28 7.41 -6.09
CA ILE A 31 -1.93 7.89 -5.75
C ILE A 31 -1.99 9.33 -5.20
N ASN A 32 -2.78 10.21 -5.82
CA ASN A 32 -2.95 11.58 -5.32
C ASN A 32 -3.55 11.58 -3.90
N ILE A 33 -4.58 10.78 -3.64
CA ILE A 33 -5.19 10.68 -2.31
C ILE A 33 -4.19 10.11 -1.28
N LEU A 34 -3.44 9.06 -1.64
CA LEU A 34 -2.46 8.40 -0.77
C LEU A 34 -1.21 9.26 -0.52
N ALA A 35 -0.96 10.27 -1.34
CA ALA A 35 0.19 11.16 -1.19
C ALA A 35 -0.16 12.56 -0.63
N ASP A 36 -1.45 12.91 -0.60
CA ASP A 36 -1.90 14.18 -0.07
C ASP A 36 -1.85 14.17 1.48
N PRO A 37 -1.05 15.05 2.11
CA PRO A 37 -0.93 15.14 3.56
C PRO A 37 -2.26 15.41 4.29
N LYS A 38 -3.29 15.91 3.60
CA LYS A 38 -4.63 16.10 4.16
C LYS A 38 -5.39 14.79 4.38
N PHE A 39 -5.17 13.80 3.52
CA PHE A 39 -5.93 12.55 3.51
C PHE A 39 -5.10 11.37 4.03
N MET A 40 -3.79 11.44 3.84
CA MET A 40 -2.82 10.54 4.40
C MET A 40 -1.70 11.43 4.97
N PRO A 41 -1.72 11.75 6.29
CA PRO A 41 -0.74 12.66 6.90
C PRO A 41 0.71 12.13 6.92
N ILE A 42 0.95 11.05 6.18
CA ILE A 42 2.21 10.60 5.59
C ILE A 42 3.13 11.77 5.20
N ASN A 43 2.64 12.83 4.56
CA ASN A 43 3.53 13.81 3.91
C ASN A 43 3.88 15.06 4.76
N THR A 44 3.66 15.05 6.08
CA THR A 44 3.91 16.26 6.91
C THR A 44 5.32 16.35 7.52
N ALA A 45 6.07 15.24 7.62
CA ALA A 45 7.42 15.25 8.21
C ALA A 45 8.38 14.12 7.77
N LYS A 46 7.97 13.19 6.90
CA LYS A 46 8.72 11.94 6.64
C LYS A 46 8.84 11.63 5.14
N SER A 47 9.99 11.14 4.71
CA SER A 47 10.22 10.71 3.33
C SER A 47 9.60 9.33 3.10
N PHE A 48 8.61 9.23 2.21
CA PHE A 48 8.04 7.96 1.76
C PHE A 48 8.62 7.58 0.39
N LEU A 49 8.76 6.28 0.17
CA LEU A 49 9.20 5.72 -1.10
C LEU A 49 7.99 5.05 -1.76
N TYR A 50 7.73 5.45 -3.00
CA TYR A 50 6.69 4.90 -3.85
C TYR A 50 7.38 4.06 -4.91
N THR A 51 7.17 2.75 -4.86
CA THR A 51 7.76 1.78 -5.79
C THR A 51 6.66 1.29 -6.74
N PRO A 52 6.43 1.96 -7.88
CA PRO A 52 5.50 1.48 -8.89
C PRO A 52 6.05 0.20 -9.53
N GLU A 53 5.14 -0.64 -10.04
CA GLU A 53 5.48 -1.90 -10.72
C GLU A 53 6.41 -2.79 -9.90
N TYR A 54 6.08 -2.97 -8.61
CA TYR A 54 6.86 -3.77 -7.69
C TYR A 54 6.86 -5.25 -8.09
N PHE A 55 8.03 -5.79 -8.41
CA PHE A 55 8.18 -7.21 -8.74
C PHE A 55 8.38 -8.05 -7.47
N VAL A 56 7.51 -9.04 -7.33
CA VAL A 56 7.60 -10.13 -6.36
C VAL A 56 8.65 -11.14 -6.86
N GLY A 57 9.42 -11.76 -5.97
CA GLY A 57 10.54 -12.64 -6.33
C GLY A 57 10.22 -13.84 -7.24
N ASN A 58 8.94 -14.14 -7.50
CA ASN A 58 8.47 -15.15 -8.44
C ASN A 58 8.12 -14.60 -9.84
N GLY A 59 8.42 -13.33 -10.11
CA GLY A 59 8.09 -12.64 -11.37
C GLY A 59 6.68 -12.03 -11.43
N SER A 60 5.86 -12.20 -10.39
CA SER A 60 4.58 -11.50 -10.26
C SER A 60 4.80 -10.01 -9.98
N ARG A 61 3.85 -9.15 -10.35
CA ARG A 61 3.94 -7.69 -10.17
C ARG A 61 2.79 -7.21 -9.29
N CYS A 62 3.10 -6.27 -8.39
CA CYS A 62 2.13 -5.43 -7.72
C CYS A 62 2.24 -3.99 -8.25
N ASP A 63 1.13 -3.33 -8.55
CA ASP A 63 1.15 -2.02 -9.21
C ASP A 63 1.86 -0.93 -8.39
N LEU A 64 1.72 -0.93 -7.07
CA LEU A 64 2.40 0.02 -6.19
C LEU A 64 2.70 -0.59 -4.82
N VAL A 65 3.92 -0.40 -4.35
CA VAL A 65 4.28 -0.57 -2.93
C VAL A 65 4.69 0.77 -2.34
N ILE A 66 4.10 1.12 -1.20
CA ILE A 66 4.47 2.29 -0.41
C ILE A 66 5.26 1.83 0.80
N SER A 67 6.41 2.47 0.97
CA SER A 67 7.38 2.16 2.00
C SER A 67 7.78 3.40 2.77
N GLN A 68 8.17 3.19 4.02
CA GLN A 68 8.83 4.20 4.81
C GLN A 68 10.33 4.17 4.51
N SER A 69 10.92 5.33 4.16
CA SER A 69 12.37 5.44 4.16
C SER A 69 12.88 5.31 5.59
N GLY A 70 13.87 4.44 5.83
CA GLY A 70 14.42 4.24 7.16
C GLY A 70 15.04 5.54 7.67
N LEU A 71 14.35 6.28 8.53
CA LEU A 71 14.82 7.55 9.06
C LEU A 71 14.79 7.55 10.60
N LYS A 72 15.82 6.92 11.16
CA LYS A 72 16.57 7.41 12.33
C LYS A 72 18.04 7.05 12.14
N GLU A 73 18.95 7.97 12.45
CA GLU A 73 20.41 7.76 12.37
C GLU A 73 20.89 6.53 13.15
N ASP A 74 20.18 6.16 14.21
CA ASP A 74 20.47 4.99 15.07
C ASP A 74 20.18 3.63 14.40
N LEU A 75 19.42 3.61 13.29
CA LEU A 75 19.11 2.38 12.54
C LEU A 75 20.10 2.06 11.43
N ARG A 76 21.08 2.94 11.17
CA ARG A 76 22.11 2.74 10.14
C ARG A 76 22.89 1.43 10.30
N THR A 77 22.95 0.84 11.50
CA THR A 77 23.64 -0.43 11.75
C THR A 77 22.79 -1.65 11.40
N GLY A 78 21.48 -1.62 11.66
CA GLY A 78 20.56 -2.70 11.29
C GLY A 78 20.22 -2.70 9.80
N PHE A 79 20.07 -1.51 9.20
CA PHE A 79 19.71 -1.37 7.78
C PHE A 79 20.86 -1.65 6.81
N LYS A 80 22.12 -1.39 7.19
CA LYS A 80 23.30 -1.74 6.38
C LYS A 80 23.46 -3.25 6.15
N ASN A 81 22.83 -4.06 6.99
CA ASN A 81 22.85 -5.52 6.89
C ASN A 81 21.64 -6.08 6.12
N LEU A 82 20.73 -5.22 5.65
CA LEU A 82 19.65 -5.65 4.77
C LEU A 82 20.18 -5.80 3.34
N PRO A 83 19.65 -6.76 2.55
CA PRO A 83 19.91 -6.82 1.12
C PRO A 83 19.68 -5.47 0.43
N ASP A 84 20.51 -5.13 -0.55
CA ASP A 84 20.46 -3.85 -1.27
C ASP A 84 19.08 -3.57 -1.89
N SER A 85 18.36 -4.63 -2.29
CA SER A 85 16.98 -4.54 -2.80
C SER A 85 16.00 -3.98 -1.76
N ILE A 86 16.19 -4.28 -0.47
CA ILE A 86 15.37 -3.76 0.63
C ILE A 86 15.79 -2.33 0.96
N GLN A 87 17.09 -2.02 0.94
CA GLN A 87 17.58 -0.67 1.18
C GLN A 87 17.06 0.32 0.11
N ALA A 88 16.95 -0.13 -1.14
CA ALA A 88 16.44 0.67 -2.26
C ALA A 88 14.94 1.00 -2.14
N ILE A 89 14.12 0.08 -1.62
CA ILE A 89 12.67 0.28 -1.53
C ILE A 89 12.19 0.75 -0.16
N GLY A 90 13.02 0.70 0.89
CA GLY A 90 12.64 1.02 2.27
C GLY A 90 11.88 -0.11 2.97
N ILE A 91 11.14 0.21 4.02
CA ILE A 91 10.30 -0.75 4.76
C ILE A 91 8.88 -0.68 4.19
N PRO A 92 8.42 -1.70 3.45
CA PRO A 92 7.07 -1.69 2.89
C PRO A 92 6.02 -1.77 3.99
N PHE A 93 4.88 -1.11 3.82
CA PHE A 93 3.75 -1.26 4.73
C PHE A 93 2.38 -1.21 4.06
N LEU A 94 2.29 -0.75 2.80
CA LEU A 94 1.07 -0.79 2.00
C LEU A 94 1.38 -1.28 0.58
N ALA A 95 0.70 -2.34 0.14
CA ALA A 95 0.68 -2.81 -1.25
C ALA A 95 -0.65 -2.42 -1.90
N VAL A 96 -0.64 -1.91 -3.13
CA VAL A 96 -1.83 -1.41 -3.82
C VAL A 96 -1.88 -1.96 -5.24
N GLU A 97 -3.06 -2.44 -5.63
CA GLU A 97 -3.42 -2.83 -6.99
C GLU A 97 -4.48 -1.88 -7.53
N PHE A 98 -4.31 -1.46 -8.79
CA PHE A 98 -5.26 -0.61 -9.48
C PHE A 98 -5.95 -1.40 -10.58
N LYS A 99 -7.23 -1.16 -10.78
CA LYS A 99 -8.02 -1.73 -11.88
C LYS A 99 -8.83 -0.62 -12.54
N GLY A 100 -9.12 -0.78 -13.83
CA GLY A 100 -10.00 0.12 -14.57
C GLY A 100 -11.40 0.14 -13.97
N SER A 101 -12.07 1.29 -13.99
CA SER A 101 -13.45 1.43 -13.48
C SER A 101 -14.49 0.61 -14.26
N ASP A 102 -14.11 0.10 -15.42
CA ASP A 102 -14.89 -0.72 -16.33
C ASP A 102 -14.52 -2.22 -16.27
N GLU A 103 -13.55 -2.58 -15.40
CA GLU A 103 -13.09 -3.95 -15.26
C GLU A 103 -14.14 -4.85 -14.58
N SER A 104 -14.10 -6.14 -14.91
CA SER A 104 -15.00 -7.13 -14.32
C SER A 104 -14.59 -7.53 -12.89
N ASP A 105 -15.51 -8.11 -12.14
CA ASP A 105 -15.22 -8.67 -10.81
C ASP A 105 -14.07 -9.69 -10.82
N ASP A 106 -13.89 -10.43 -11.92
CA ASP A 106 -12.79 -11.39 -12.06
C ASP A 106 -11.43 -10.69 -12.14
N LYS A 107 -11.38 -9.51 -12.75
CA LYS A 107 -10.17 -8.68 -12.80
C LYS A 107 -9.83 -8.08 -11.45
N VAL A 108 -10.85 -7.75 -10.65
CA VAL A 108 -10.68 -7.36 -9.24
C VAL A 108 -10.13 -8.52 -8.41
N LYS A 109 -10.62 -9.76 -8.63
CA LYS A 109 -10.06 -10.96 -7.96
C LYS A 109 -8.61 -11.21 -8.35
N ILE A 110 -8.24 -10.99 -9.61
CA ILE A 110 -6.85 -11.07 -10.07
C ILE A 110 -5.99 -10.02 -9.35
N GLY A 111 -6.47 -8.77 -9.27
CA GLY A 111 -5.80 -7.71 -8.49
C GLY A 111 -5.61 -8.12 -7.03
N PHE A 112 -6.65 -8.67 -6.39
CA PHE A 112 -6.52 -9.21 -5.03
C PHE A 112 -5.42 -10.28 -4.93
N ALA A 113 -5.36 -11.22 -5.88
CA ALA A 113 -4.34 -12.27 -5.88
C ALA A 113 -2.91 -11.71 -6.05
N GLN A 114 -2.73 -10.71 -6.91
CA GLN A 114 -1.45 -10.03 -7.13
C GLN A 114 -0.98 -9.27 -5.88
N MET A 115 -1.88 -8.45 -5.31
CA MET A 115 -1.64 -7.73 -4.06
C MET A 115 -1.32 -8.70 -2.90
N LYS A 116 -2.08 -9.80 -2.78
CA LYS A 116 -1.85 -10.86 -1.79
C LYS A 116 -0.45 -11.47 -1.91
N GLN A 117 -0.01 -11.81 -3.11
CA GLN A 117 1.33 -12.36 -3.32
C GLN A 117 2.43 -11.39 -2.90
N ALA A 118 2.27 -10.09 -3.17
CA ALA A 118 3.22 -9.08 -2.72
C ALA A 118 3.25 -8.97 -1.20
N MET A 119 2.08 -8.94 -0.54
CA MET A 119 1.99 -8.94 0.92
C MET A 119 2.64 -10.19 1.54
N GLU A 120 2.38 -11.37 0.98
CA GLU A 120 2.96 -12.64 1.45
C GLU A 120 4.47 -12.66 1.29
N TYR A 121 4.98 -12.20 0.15
CA TYR A 121 6.41 -12.10 -0.10
C TYR A 121 7.09 -11.13 0.87
N ILE A 122 6.55 -9.92 1.06
CA ILE A 122 7.09 -8.94 2.00
C ILE A 122 7.04 -9.49 3.45
N ALA A 123 5.99 -10.23 3.82
CA ALA A 123 5.85 -10.83 5.15
C ALA A 123 6.93 -11.86 5.47
N THR A 124 7.53 -12.50 4.46
CA THR A 124 8.61 -13.47 4.66
C THR A 124 9.95 -12.83 5.07
N TRP A 125 10.08 -11.51 4.95
CA TRP A 125 11.33 -10.82 5.22
C TRP A 125 11.75 -10.97 6.69
N HIS A 126 13.04 -11.18 6.92
CA HIS A 126 13.58 -11.61 8.22
C HIS A 126 13.27 -10.60 9.35
N TYR A 127 13.15 -9.32 9.03
CA TYR A 127 12.92 -8.21 9.97
C TYR A 127 11.46 -7.73 10.01
N ARG A 128 10.53 -8.57 9.57
CA ARG A 128 9.12 -8.20 9.36
C ARG A 128 8.20 -8.71 10.47
N ASP A 129 8.32 -8.15 11.66
CA ASP A 129 7.37 -8.32 12.78
C ASP A 129 6.22 -7.28 12.72
N GLN A 130 5.93 -6.77 11.53
CA GLN A 130 5.14 -5.56 11.32
C GLN A 130 3.94 -5.85 10.40
N ILE A 131 2.82 -5.16 10.66
CA ILE A 131 1.59 -5.29 9.90
C ILE A 131 1.82 -4.78 8.46
N ILE A 132 1.43 -5.57 7.47
CA ILE A 132 1.36 -5.12 6.06
C ILE A 132 -0.10 -4.93 5.72
N PHE A 133 -0.42 -3.79 5.11
CA PHE A 133 -1.73 -3.51 4.57
C PHE A 133 -1.74 -3.72 3.06
N GLY A 134 -2.91 -4.05 2.54
CA GLY A 134 -3.18 -4.22 1.12
C GLY A 134 -4.36 -3.35 0.71
N ALA A 135 -4.38 -2.91 -0.53
CA ALA A 135 -5.55 -2.27 -1.11
C ALA A 135 -5.74 -2.69 -2.58
N VAL A 136 -7.00 -2.84 -2.99
CA VAL A 136 -7.38 -2.97 -4.39
C VAL A 136 -8.33 -1.83 -4.70
N ALA A 137 -7.96 -0.98 -5.66
CA ALA A 137 -8.73 0.20 -6.03
C ALA A 137 -9.24 0.12 -7.47
N MET A 138 -10.46 0.58 -7.71
CA MET A 138 -11.16 0.50 -8.98
C MET A 138 -12.03 1.74 -9.19
N GLY A 139 -11.66 2.64 -10.10
CA GLY A 139 -12.33 3.93 -10.23
C GLY A 139 -12.35 4.69 -8.91
N THR A 140 -13.54 5.04 -8.41
CA THR A 140 -13.73 5.71 -7.11
C THR A 140 -13.79 4.76 -5.92
N GLN A 141 -13.67 3.46 -6.15
CA GLN A 141 -13.85 2.43 -5.13
C GLN A 141 -12.53 1.85 -4.65
N ILE A 142 -12.49 1.41 -3.38
CA ILE A 142 -11.33 0.75 -2.78
C ILE A 142 -11.76 -0.31 -1.76
N GLN A 143 -10.96 -1.37 -1.67
CA GLN A 143 -11.05 -2.39 -0.63
C GLN A 143 -9.72 -2.51 0.08
N PHE A 144 -9.74 -2.54 1.42
CA PHE A 144 -8.54 -2.64 2.26
C PHE A 144 -8.41 -4.00 2.93
N TYR A 145 -7.16 -4.46 3.04
CA TYR A 145 -6.77 -5.75 3.59
C TYR A 145 -5.64 -5.56 4.59
N GLN A 146 -5.51 -6.52 5.50
CA GLN A 146 -4.45 -6.58 6.50
C GLN A 146 -3.87 -7.98 6.52
N ALA A 147 -2.54 -8.07 6.46
CA ALA A 147 -1.80 -9.28 6.78
C ALA A 147 -1.43 -9.28 8.26
N THR A 148 -1.84 -10.33 8.96
CA THR A 148 -1.33 -10.68 10.27
C THR A 148 -0.32 -11.80 10.10
N VAL A 149 0.91 -11.57 10.57
CA VAL A 149 1.98 -12.57 10.57
C VAL A 149 2.05 -13.19 11.96
N THR A 150 1.84 -14.49 12.05
CA THR A 150 1.95 -15.26 13.29
C THR A 150 3.12 -16.22 13.19
N THR A 151 4.09 -16.10 14.09
CA THR A 151 5.17 -17.08 14.20
C THR A 151 4.71 -18.24 15.09
N THR A 152 4.67 -19.44 14.54
CA THR A 152 4.35 -20.66 15.29
C THR A 152 5.46 -20.99 16.29
N THR A 153 5.18 -21.85 17.26
CA THR A 153 6.15 -22.36 18.25
C THR A 153 7.36 -23.06 17.62
N LEU A 154 7.25 -23.50 16.37
CA LEU A 154 8.33 -24.12 15.59
C LEU A 154 9.13 -23.11 14.75
N GLY A 155 8.86 -21.80 14.89
CA GLY A 155 9.52 -20.74 14.11
C GLY A 155 8.98 -20.57 12.69
N LEU A 156 7.97 -21.32 12.28
CA LEU A 156 7.32 -21.14 10.97
C LEU A 156 6.41 -19.90 11.00
N LYS A 157 6.55 -19.01 10.02
CA LYS A 157 5.66 -17.85 9.84
C LYS A 157 4.40 -18.26 9.07
N THR A 158 3.24 -18.03 9.66
CA THR A 158 1.93 -18.16 9.01
C THR A 158 1.38 -16.76 8.74
N ILE A 159 0.89 -16.52 7.52
CA ILE A 159 0.36 -15.22 7.12
C ILE A 159 -1.13 -15.37 6.86
N VAL A 160 -1.95 -14.61 7.57
CA VAL A 160 -3.40 -14.56 7.34
C VAL A 160 -3.75 -13.18 6.82
N ILE A 161 -4.32 -13.12 5.62
CA ILE A 161 -4.82 -11.89 5.02
C ILE A 161 -6.34 -11.86 5.16
N GLY A 162 -6.84 -10.87 5.90
CA GLY A 162 -8.26 -10.60 6.05
C GLY A 162 -8.60 -9.18 5.61
N GLY A 163 -9.89 -8.89 5.43
CA GLY A 163 -10.32 -7.51 5.28
C GLY A 163 -10.04 -6.70 6.54
N LEU A 164 -9.67 -5.44 6.37
CA LEU A 164 -9.32 -4.57 7.48
C LEU A 164 -10.58 -4.15 8.26
N ASN A 165 -10.64 -4.50 9.55
CA ASN A 165 -11.72 -4.11 10.47
C ASN A 165 -11.13 -3.25 11.59
N ILE A 166 -11.31 -1.93 11.51
CA ILE A 166 -10.85 -1.00 12.53
C ILE A 166 -12.02 -0.76 13.50
N ASN A 167 -11.87 -1.22 14.74
CA ASN A 167 -12.73 -0.87 15.89
C ASN A 167 -14.24 -1.21 15.80
N ASN A 168 -14.64 -2.33 15.18
CA ASN A 168 -16.07 -2.66 14.95
C ASN A 168 -16.84 -1.60 14.14
N VAL A 169 -16.15 -0.63 13.52
CA VAL A 169 -16.77 0.33 12.61
C VAL A 169 -17.19 -0.36 11.31
N TYR A 170 -16.57 -1.49 10.97
CA TYR A 170 -16.85 -2.21 9.74
C TYR A 170 -16.65 -3.72 9.87
N LYS A 171 -17.70 -4.53 9.66
CA LYS A 171 -17.59 -6.00 9.57
C LYS A 171 -17.04 -6.39 8.19
N GLY A 172 -15.72 -6.48 8.04
CA GLY A 172 -15.03 -7.10 6.88
C GLY A 172 -14.87 -6.19 5.64
N PRO A 173 -14.18 -6.65 4.59
CA PRO A 173 -13.89 -5.84 3.41
C PRO A 173 -15.17 -5.70 2.58
N SER A 174 -15.81 -4.53 2.63
CA SER A 174 -16.76 -4.11 1.59
C SER A 174 -16.11 -3.05 0.72
N VAL A 175 -16.65 -2.89 -0.48
CA VAL A 175 -16.23 -1.87 -1.43
C VAL A 175 -16.63 -0.49 -0.90
N LEU A 176 -15.65 0.34 -0.54
CA LEU A 176 -15.86 1.73 -0.12
C LEU A 176 -15.77 2.65 -1.34
N ASP A 177 -16.68 3.61 -1.49
CA ASP A 177 -16.77 4.49 -2.67
C ASP A 177 -16.58 5.97 -2.32
N LEU A 178 -15.59 6.63 -2.93
CA LEU A 178 -15.36 8.07 -2.79
C LEU A 178 -16.54 8.93 -3.26
N LYS A 179 -17.58 8.40 -3.91
CA LYS A 179 -18.80 9.16 -4.22
C LYS A 179 -19.73 9.31 -3.01
N LYS A 180 -19.61 8.44 -2.00
CA LYS A 180 -20.47 8.41 -0.81
C LYS A 180 -19.79 9.07 0.38
N ILE A 181 -20.49 9.95 1.09
CA ILE A 181 -19.89 10.77 2.16
C ILE A 181 -19.48 9.91 3.37
N GLU A 182 -20.31 8.93 3.69
CA GLU A 182 -20.09 7.92 4.73
C GLU A 182 -18.85 7.07 4.44
N ASP A 183 -18.66 6.67 3.19
CA ASP A 183 -17.50 5.87 2.76
C ASP A 183 -16.23 6.72 2.75
N ARG A 184 -16.28 7.99 2.32
CA ARG A 184 -15.12 8.92 2.40
C ARG A 184 -14.58 9.00 3.81
N THR A 185 -15.47 9.21 4.78
CA THR A 185 -15.08 9.30 6.20
C THR A 185 -14.41 8.01 6.68
N THR A 186 -14.93 6.87 6.24
CA THR A 186 -14.39 5.55 6.57
C THR A 186 -13.02 5.32 5.92
N ILE A 187 -12.87 5.64 4.63
CA ILE A 187 -11.60 5.57 3.90
C ILE A 187 -10.53 6.37 4.64
N PHE A 188 -10.81 7.61 5.03
CA PHE A 188 -9.81 8.44 5.72
C PHE A 188 -9.43 7.88 7.10
N LYS A 189 -10.39 7.38 7.89
CA LYS A 189 -10.07 6.69 9.15
C LYS A 189 -9.22 5.44 8.95
N VAL A 190 -9.45 4.71 7.86
CA VAL A 190 -8.64 3.56 7.49
C VAL A 190 -7.21 3.98 7.16
N LEU A 191 -7.04 5.03 6.35
CA LEU A 191 -5.74 5.56 5.98
C LEU A 191 -4.97 6.10 7.20
N GLU A 192 -5.63 6.79 8.13
CA GLU A 192 -5.07 7.22 9.42
C GLU A 192 -4.60 6.02 10.26
N HIS A 193 -5.38 4.94 10.32
CA HIS A 193 -4.98 3.74 11.04
C HIS A 193 -3.77 3.05 10.40
N ILE A 194 -3.76 2.90 9.08
CA ILE A 194 -2.63 2.34 8.33
C ILE A 194 -1.37 3.17 8.62
N GLU A 195 -1.50 4.49 8.66
CA GLU A 195 -0.41 5.41 9.01
C GLU A 195 0.05 5.24 10.47
N GLY A 196 -0.88 5.07 11.41
CA GLY A 196 -0.56 4.81 12.83
C GLY A 196 0.10 3.46 13.09
N CYS A 197 -0.25 2.44 12.29
CA CYS A 197 0.32 1.09 12.34
C CYS A 197 1.62 0.94 11.55
N ARG A 198 2.16 2.04 11.01
CA ARG A 198 3.43 2.03 10.32
C ARG A 198 4.54 1.46 11.22
N PRO A 199 5.56 0.85 10.62
CA PRO A 199 6.71 0.36 11.35
C PRO A 199 7.40 1.47 12.15
N PHE A 200 7.33 1.39 13.48
CA PHE A 200 8.21 2.15 14.36
C PHE A 200 9.55 1.42 14.41
N LEU A 201 10.48 1.87 13.57
CA LEU A 201 11.90 1.67 13.84
C LEU A 201 12.47 3.00 14.34
#